data_AF-A0A345CQ11-F1
#
_entry.id   AF-A0A345CQ11-F1
#
_cell.length_a   1.000
_cell.length_b   1.000
_cell.length_c   1.000
_cell.angle_alpha   90.00
_cell.angle_beta   90.00
_cell.angle_gamma   90.00
#
_symmetry.space_group_name_H-M   'P 1'
#
loop_
_entity.id
_entity.type
_entity.pdbx_description
1 polymer ?
#
loop_
_entity_poly.entity_id
_entity_poly.type
_entity_poly.pdbx_seq_one_letter_code
_entity_poly.pdbx_strand_id
1 'polypeptide(L)'
;MEKYYVSGVKTDAKGHCEICDDDSANFYTLYERNESGESQGIIDLNFREDADAAMKVYVERNALQQQVNALAAEGVNEFVEYSWDKSARPGDEHHIAAARADKFAAQLRAGEVSK
;
A
#
# COMPACT_ATOMS: atom_id res chain seq x y z
N MET A 1 -0.43 17.07 8.03
CA MET A 1 -1.89 16.97 7.78
C MET A 1 -2.23 15.50 7.60
N GLU A 2 -3.40 15.08 8.06
CA GLU A 2 -3.89 13.72 7.81
C GLU A 2 -4.25 13.55 6.33
N LYS A 3 -3.87 12.41 5.75
CA LYS A 3 -4.06 12.12 4.33
C LYS A 3 -5.53 11.80 3.99
N TYR A 4 -6.27 11.25 4.93
CA TYR A 4 -7.69 10.93 4.77
C TYR A 4 -8.50 11.60 5.86
N TYR A 5 -9.72 12.01 5.54
CA TYR A 5 -10.66 12.53 6.52
C TYR A 5 -12.11 12.30 6.06
N VAL A 6 -13.03 12.23 7.01
CA VAL A 6 -14.48 12.11 6.75
C VAL A 6 -15.15 13.44 7.04
N SER A 7 -16.09 13.83 6.19
CA SER A 7 -16.90 15.01 6.39
C SER A 7 -18.36 14.74 6.06
N GLY A 8 -19.27 15.32 6.85
CA GLY A 8 -20.68 15.44 6.48
C GLY A 8 -20.84 16.29 5.22
N VAL A 9 -21.76 15.87 4.36
CA VAL A 9 -22.12 16.57 3.12
C VAL A 9 -23.63 16.74 3.07
N LYS A 10 -24.06 17.95 2.76
CA LYS A 10 -25.45 18.25 2.41
C LYS A 10 -25.58 18.54 0.93
N THR A 11 -26.74 18.19 0.39
CA THR A 11 -27.06 18.41 -1.02
C THR A 11 -28.30 19.28 -1.14
N ASP A 12 -28.20 20.34 -1.94
CA ASP A 12 -29.36 21.19 -2.21
C ASP A 12 -30.33 20.54 -3.22
N ALA A 13 -31.50 21.14 -3.42
CA ALA A 13 -32.50 20.65 -4.37
C ALA A 13 -32.04 20.65 -5.85
N LYS A 14 -30.91 21.29 -6.15
CA LYS A 14 -30.29 21.33 -7.48
C LYS A 14 -29.16 20.30 -7.63
N GLY A 15 -28.86 19.54 -6.57
CA GLY A 15 -27.80 18.54 -6.57
C GLY A 15 -26.42 19.12 -6.27
N HIS A 16 -26.32 20.36 -5.79
CA HIS A 16 -25.03 20.91 -5.36
C HIS A 16 -24.68 20.38 -3.98
N CYS A 17 -23.45 19.88 -3.85
CA CYS A 17 -22.93 19.34 -2.59
C CYS A 17 -22.04 20.36 -1.90
N GLU A 18 -22.21 20.51 -0.59
CA GLU A 18 -21.35 21.32 0.26
C GLU A 18 -21.04 20.59 1.57
N ILE A 19 -19.82 20.79 2.07
CA ILE A 19 -19.39 20.26 3.37
C ILE A 19 -20.18 20.96 4.48
N CYS A 20 -20.66 20.19 5.45
CA CYS A 20 -21.38 20.70 6.61
C CYS A 20 -21.06 19.92 7.88
N ASP A 21 -21.58 20.42 9.00
CA ASP A 21 -21.56 19.70 10.27
C ASP A 21 -22.40 18.42 10.21
N ASP A 22 -22.04 17.44 11.04
CA ASP A 22 -22.64 16.11 11.06
C ASP A 22 -24.16 16.15 11.29
N ASP A 23 -24.65 17.06 12.14
CA ASP A 23 -26.09 17.21 12.45
C ASP A 23 -26.94 17.62 11.23
N SER A 24 -26.31 18.18 10.20
CA SER A 24 -26.96 18.65 8.98
C SER A 24 -26.65 17.79 7.76
N ALA A 25 -25.85 16.73 7.93
CA ALA A 25 -25.37 15.90 6.83
C ALA A 25 -26.49 15.02 6.26
N ASN A 26 -26.56 14.96 4.92
CA ASN A 26 -27.39 13.97 4.23
C ASN A 26 -26.65 12.64 4.07
N PHE A 27 -25.33 12.71 3.90
CA PHE A 27 -24.41 11.57 3.84
C PHE A 27 -23.01 12.03 4.27
N TYR A 28 -22.07 11.09 4.35
CA TYR A 28 -20.69 11.31 4.74
C TYR A 28 -19.76 10.90 3.61
N THR A 29 -18.83 11.79 3.25
CA THR A 29 -17.84 11.52 2.22
C THR A 29 -16.47 11.33 2.87
N LEU A 30 -15.80 10.24 2.48
CA LEU A 30 -14.37 10.05 2.74
C LEU A 30 -13.57 10.78 1.67
N TYR A 31 -12.68 11.66 2.09
CA TYR A 31 -11.78 12.42 1.23
C TYR A 31 -10.34 11.96 1.37
N GLU A 32 -9.59 12.02 0.26
CA GLU A 32 -8.12 11.98 0.23
C GLU A 32 -7.59 13.39 -0.01
N ARG A 33 -6.57 13.79 0.75
CA ARG A 33 -5.84 15.04 0.54
C ARG A 33 -4.53 14.75 -0.18
N ASN A 34 -4.30 15.45 -1.29
CA ASN A 34 -3.05 15.36 -2.04
C ASN A 34 -1.93 16.22 -1.39
N GLU A 35 -0.73 16.13 -1.96
CA GLU A 35 0.44 16.87 -1.46
C GLU A 35 0.28 18.40 -1.54
N SER A 36 -0.52 18.89 -2.50
CA SER A 36 -0.87 20.30 -2.65
C SER A 36 -1.95 20.77 -1.65
N GLY A 37 -2.51 19.86 -0.85
CA GLY A 37 -3.57 20.16 0.11
C GLY A 37 -4.99 20.15 -0.47
N GLU A 38 -5.16 19.78 -1.74
CA GLU A 38 -6.47 19.64 -2.38
C GLU A 38 -7.13 18.32 -1.96
N SER A 39 -8.44 18.38 -1.77
CA SER A 39 -9.22 17.22 -1.34
C SER A 39 -10.01 16.61 -2.49
N GLN A 40 -9.97 15.30 -2.62
CA GLN A 40 -10.73 14.51 -3.58
C GLN A 40 -11.66 13.54 -2.84
N GLY A 41 -12.94 13.50 -3.21
CA GLY A 41 -13.90 12.53 -2.67
C GLY A 41 -13.61 11.13 -3.20
N ILE A 42 -13.59 10.14 -2.32
CA ILE A 42 -13.32 8.73 -2.64
C ILE A 42 -14.61 7.92 -2.67
N ILE A 43 -15.41 8.04 -1.61
CA ILE A 43 -16.63 7.26 -1.41
C ILE A 43 -17.62 8.03 -0.54
N ASP A 44 -18.90 7.90 -0.88
CA ASP A 44 -20.03 8.46 -0.14
C ASP A 44 -20.77 7.34 0.60
N LEU A 45 -21.08 7.57 1.87
CA LEU A 45 -21.67 6.59 2.78
C LEU A 45 -22.77 7.25 3.62
N ASN A 46 -23.83 6.51 3.89
CA ASN A 46 -25.00 7.06 4.59
C ASN A 46 -24.76 7.25 6.10
N PHE A 47 -23.84 6.48 6.69
CA PHE A 47 -23.56 6.48 8.12
C PHE A 47 -22.14 6.93 8.39
N ARG A 48 -21.96 7.70 9.47
CA ARG A 48 -20.66 8.25 9.87
C ARG A 48 -19.69 7.13 10.24
N GLU A 49 -20.20 6.14 10.98
CA GLU A 49 -19.42 5.01 11.47
C GLU A 49 -18.86 4.17 10.32
N ASP A 50 -19.64 3.99 9.25
CA ASP A 50 -19.21 3.28 8.05
C ASP A 50 -18.12 4.06 7.30
N ALA A 51 -18.25 5.39 7.22
CA ALA A 51 -17.24 6.25 6.61
C ALA A 51 -15.92 6.24 7.40
N ASP A 52 -15.99 6.29 8.73
CA ASP A 52 -14.82 6.17 9.59
C ASP A 52 -14.19 4.77 9.50
N ALA A 53 -14.99 3.71 9.39
CA ALA A 53 -14.50 2.35 9.15
C ALA A 53 -13.78 2.23 7.80
N ALA A 54 -14.36 2.80 6.74
CA ALA A 54 -13.72 2.87 5.43
C ALA A 54 -12.39 3.64 5.50
N MET A 55 -12.35 4.78 6.19
CA MET A 55 -11.13 5.56 6.39
C MET A 55 -10.00 4.72 6.99
N LYS A 56 -10.30 3.92 8.03
CA LYS A 56 -9.30 3.04 8.67
C LYS A 56 -8.69 2.04 7.69
N VAL A 57 -9.52 1.45 6.81
CA VAL A 57 -9.04 0.52 5.76
C VAL A 57 -8.05 1.21 4.81
N TYR A 58 -8.32 2.45 4.40
CA TYR A 58 -7.43 3.21 3.52
C TYR A 58 -6.10 3.59 4.21
N VAL A 59 -6.14 3.91 5.50
CA VAL A 59 -4.94 4.16 6.31
C VAL A 59 -4.09 2.90 6.40
N GLU A 60 -4.69 1.76 6.77
CA GLU A 60 -4.00 0.47 6.88
C GLU A 60 -3.43 0.02 5.52
N ARG A 61 -4.20 0.16 4.43
CA ARG A 61 -3.74 -0.13 3.08
C ARG A 61 -2.47 0.65 2.73
N ASN A 62 -2.43 1.95 3.05
CA ASN A 62 -1.25 2.76 2.76
C ASN A 62 -0.04 2.33 3.62
N ALA A 63 -0.26 1.99 4.89
CA ALA A 63 0.81 1.48 5.75
C ALA A 63 1.38 0.15 5.22
N LEU A 64 0.51 -0.76 4.78
CA LEU A 64 0.92 -2.02 4.15
C LEU A 64 1.65 -1.78 2.82
N GLN A 65 1.16 -0.86 1.99
CA GLN A 65 1.83 -0.52 0.74
C GLN A 65 3.24 0.05 0.97
N GLN A 66 3.42 0.86 2.02
CA GLN A 66 4.73 1.36 2.40
C GLN A 66 5.67 0.23 2.84
N GLN A 67 5.17 -0.74 3.61
CA GLN A 67 5.95 -1.92 4.00
C GLN A 67 6.36 -2.77 2.78
N VAL A 68 5.43 -3.01 1.85
CA VAL A 68 5.72 -3.73 0.60
C VAL A 68 6.77 -2.99 -0.23
N ASN A 69 6.64 -1.67 -0.36
CA ASN A 69 7.60 -0.86 -1.11
C ASN A 69 9.00 -0.87 -0.46
N ALA A 70 9.07 -0.82 0.87
CA ALA A 70 10.32 -0.92 1.61
C ALA A 70 11.00 -2.29 1.41
N LEU A 71 10.24 -3.37 1.55
CA LEU A 71 10.74 -4.73 1.32
C LEU A 71 11.20 -4.94 -0.13
N ALA A 72 10.45 -4.40 -1.10
CA ALA A 72 10.84 -4.45 -2.50
C ALA A 72 12.17 -3.70 -2.74
N ALA A 73 12.39 -2.56 -2.09
CA ALA A 73 13.64 -1.84 -2.19
C ALA A 73 14.82 -2.61 -1.56
N GLU A 74 14.60 -3.33 -0.45
CA GLU A 74 15.60 -4.19 0.18
C GLU A 74 15.97 -5.38 -0.72
N GLY A 75 14.98 -6.07 -1.29
CA GLY A 75 15.22 -7.20 -2.21
C GLY A 75 15.95 -6.80 -3.49
N VAL A 76 15.76 -5.55 -3.97
CA VAL A 76 16.53 -5.00 -5.10
C VAL A 76 17.98 -4.71 -4.70
N ASN A 77 18.22 -4.20 -3.48
CA ASN A 77 19.58 -3.96 -2.99
C ASN A 77 20.38 -5.25 -2.78
N GLU A 78 19.76 -6.31 -2.25
CA GLU A 78 20.42 -7.62 -2.10
C GLU A 78 20.79 -8.22 -3.46
N PHE A 79 19.94 -8.06 -4.47
CA PHE A 79 20.22 -8.51 -5.84
C PHE A 79 21.35 -7.72 -6.51
N VAL A 80 21.42 -6.41 -6.24
CA VAL A 80 22.49 -5.54 -6.76
C VAL A 80 23.82 -5.85 -6.06
N GLU A 81 23.90 -5.97 -4.74
CA GLU A 81 25.15 -6.36 -4.04
C GLU A 81 25.69 -7.73 -4.52
N TYR A 82 24.80 -8.71 -4.73
CA TYR A 82 25.19 -10.01 -5.26
C TYR A 82 25.69 -9.96 -6.72
N SER A 83 25.16 -9.04 -7.51
CA SER A 83 25.56 -8.78 -8.90
C SER A 83 26.96 -8.17 -9.01
N TRP A 84 27.32 -7.25 -8.11
CA TRP A 84 28.63 -6.60 -8.13
C TRP A 84 29.76 -7.53 -7.65
N ASP A 85 29.52 -8.39 -6.65
CA ASP A 85 30.52 -9.35 -6.16
C ASP A 85 30.89 -10.44 -7.21
N LYS A 86 29.96 -10.78 -8.11
CA LYS A 86 30.22 -11.75 -9.20
C LYS A 86 30.79 -11.16 -10.47
N SER A 87 30.64 -9.86 -10.71
CA SER A 87 31.26 -9.19 -11.85
C SER A 87 32.81 -9.15 -11.78
N ALA A 88 33.38 -9.50 -10.63
CA ALA A 88 34.83 -9.55 -10.41
C ALA A 88 35.51 -10.86 -10.84
N ARG A 89 34.80 -11.87 -11.36
CA ARG A 89 35.43 -13.12 -11.86
C ARG A 89 34.91 -13.51 -13.24
N PRO A 90 35.68 -13.22 -14.31
CA PRO A 90 35.32 -13.65 -15.65
C PRO A 90 35.56 -15.16 -15.77
N GLY A 91 34.53 -15.97 -16.04
CA GLY A 91 34.79 -17.37 -16.38
C GLY A 91 33.61 -18.35 -16.53
N ASP A 92 32.64 -18.41 -15.62
CA ASP A 92 31.80 -19.61 -15.49
C ASP A 92 30.30 -19.31 -15.31
N GLU A 93 29.58 -19.00 -16.40
CA GLU A 93 28.20 -18.48 -16.29
C GLU A 93 27.05 -19.49 -16.39
N HIS A 94 27.24 -20.79 -16.64
CA HIS A 94 26.08 -21.66 -16.95
C HIS A 94 25.82 -22.90 -16.08
N HIS A 95 26.62 -23.20 -15.06
CA HIS A 95 26.45 -24.47 -14.32
C HIS A 95 25.91 -24.36 -12.88
N ILE A 96 25.82 -23.17 -12.27
CA ILE A 96 25.54 -23.04 -10.83
C ILE A 96 24.06 -22.77 -10.52
N ALA A 97 23.29 -22.18 -11.46
CA ALA A 97 21.88 -21.82 -11.24
C ALA A 97 20.98 -23.06 -11.04
N ALA A 98 21.17 -24.13 -11.82
CA ALA A 98 20.38 -25.35 -11.71
C ALA A 98 20.64 -26.10 -10.39
N ALA A 99 21.92 -26.22 -9.99
CA ALA A 99 22.29 -26.95 -8.77
C ALA A 99 21.79 -26.28 -7.48
N ARG A 100 21.52 -24.97 -7.49
CA ARG A 100 21.04 -24.23 -6.30
C ARG A 100 19.52 -24.15 -6.20
N ALA A 101 18.79 -24.19 -7.31
CA ALA A 101 17.33 -24.31 -7.30
C ALA A 101 16.89 -25.64 -6.66
N ASP A 102 17.58 -26.73 -6.96
CA ASP A 102 17.33 -28.04 -6.36
C ASP A 102 17.62 -28.05 -4.86
N LYS A 103 18.67 -27.34 -4.42
CA LYS A 103 19.03 -27.26 -3.00
C LYS A 103 18.04 -26.41 -2.21
N PHE A 104 17.57 -25.29 -2.77
CA PHE A 104 16.55 -24.46 -2.14
C PHE A 104 15.19 -25.17 -2.09
N ALA A 105 14.81 -25.89 -3.17
CA ALA A 105 13.62 -26.74 -3.18
C ALA A 105 13.71 -27.87 -2.15
N ALA A 106 14.91 -28.44 -1.91
CA ALA A 106 15.13 -29.42 -0.86
C ALA A 106 14.99 -28.82 0.56
N GLN A 107 15.50 -27.61 0.78
CA GLN A 107 15.41 -26.91 2.07
C GLN A 107 13.97 -26.48 2.40
N LEU A 108 13.19 -26.07 1.40
CA LEU A 108 11.75 -25.81 1.54
C LEU A 108 10.98 -27.08 1.92
N ARG A 109 11.29 -28.23 1.28
CA ARG A 109 10.69 -29.52 1.64
C ARG A 109 11.09 -30.00 3.04
N ALA A 110 12.30 -29.64 3.50
CA ALA A 110 12.80 -29.98 4.82
C ALA A 110 12.27 -29.06 5.93
N GLY A 111 11.56 -27.98 5.60
CA GLY A 111 11.05 -27.01 6.58
C GLY A 111 12.13 -26.14 7.22
N GLU A 112 13.34 -26.13 6.64
CA GLU A 112 14.51 -25.44 7.19
C GLU A 112 14.52 -23.93 6.85
N VAL A 113 13.71 -23.53 5.86
CA VAL A 113 13.54 -22.12 5.49
C VAL A 113 12.32 -21.56 6.23
N SER A 114 12.41 -21.47 7.56
CA SER A 114 11.42 -20.76 8.37
C SER A 114 12.12 -19.88 9.40
N LYS A 115 12.37 -18.63 8.98
CA LYS A 115 12.03 -17.38 9.68
C LYS A 115 12.40 -16.19 8.81
#